data_AF-A0A1A6FW52-F1
#
_entry.id   AF-A0A1A6FW52-F1
#
_cell.length_a   1.000
_cell.length_b   1.000
_cell.length_c   1.000
_cell.angle_alpha   90.00
_cell.angle_beta   90.00
_cell.angle_gamma   90.00
#
_symmetry.space_group_name_H-M   'P 1'
#
loop_
_entity.id
_entity.type
_entity.pdbx_description
1 polymer ?
#
loop_
_entity_poly.entity_id
_entity_poly.type
_entity_poly.pdbx_seq_one_letter_code
_entity_poly.pdbx_strand_id
1 'polypeptide(L)'
;MVQMPFLKIDKGLRAPYSRRNIKQFLSNFTEKATDGSLQSEDWTLNMEICDIINETEEGPKDAIRALKKRLSGNRNYREVMLALTNCGHRFHLLVANRDFIDSVLVKIISPKNNPPTIVQDKVLALIQTCSILPQFHVHSHSLFQD
;
A
#
# COMPACT_ATOMS: atom_id res chain seq x y z
N MET A 1 -10.58 -0.75 19.80
CA MET A 1 -9.42 -1.61 19.48
C MET A 1 -9.96 -3.03 19.32
N VAL A 2 -10.38 -3.40 18.11
CA VAL A 2 -10.97 -4.72 17.88
C VAL A 2 -9.83 -5.71 17.68
N GLN A 3 -9.66 -6.59 18.66
CA GLN A 3 -8.71 -7.67 18.64
C GLN A 3 -9.19 -8.70 17.61
N MET A 4 -8.55 -8.73 16.43
CA MET A 4 -8.90 -9.71 15.40
C MET A 4 -8.36 -11.09 15.80
N PRO A 5 -9.18 -12.15 15.74
CA PRO A 5 -8.73 -13.51 15.97
C PRO A 5 -7.76 -13.90 14.85
N PHE A 6 -6.59 -14.40 15.25
CA PHE A 6 -5.68 -15.12 14.38
C PHE A 6 -6.44 -16.28 13.72
N LEU A 7 -6.98 -16.08 12.53
CA LEU A 7 -7.26 -17.18 11.62
C LEU A 7 -5.89 -17.72 11.19
N LYS A 8 -5.46 -18.80 11.85
CA LYS A 8 -4.52 -19.75 11.26
C LYS A 8 -5.24 -20.36 10.06
N ILE A 9 -5.07 -19.75 8.89
CA ILE A 9 -5.44 -20.36 7.62
C ILE A 9 -4.41 -21.46 7.37
N ASP A 10 -4.88 -22.69 7.20
CA ASP A 10 -4.07 -23.87 6.90
C ASP A 10 -3.14 -23.58 5.71
N LYS A 11 -1.83 -23.52 5.98
CA LYS A 11 -0.76 -23.32 4.97
C LYS A 11 -0.61 -24.47 3.96
N GLY A 12 -1.56 -25.40 3.92
CA GLY A 12 -1.43 -26.69 3.23
C GLY A 12 -2.12 -26.80 1.87
N LEU A 13 -2.98 -25.85 1.47
CA LEU A 13 -3.87 -26.07 0.30
C LEU A 13 -4.01 -24.91 -0.68
N ARG A 14 -3.11 -23.91 -0.67
CA ARG A 14 -3.12 -22.84 -1.68
C ARG A 14 -2.07 -23.13 -2.74
N ALA A 15 -2.51 -23.45 -3.96
CA ALA A 15 -1.63 -23.77 -5.07
C ALA A 15 -0.62 -22.63 -5.32
N PRO A 16 0.66 -22.91 -5.63
CA PRO A 16 1.65 -21.87 -5.87
C PRO A 16 1.21 -21.03 -7.08
N TYR A 17 0.93 -19.75 -6.85
CA TYR A 17 0.65 -18.83 -7.94
C TYR A 17 1.85 -18.78 -8.89
N SER A 18 1.67 -19.10 -10.18
CA SER A 18 2.75 -18.94 -11.15
C SER A 18 3.16 -17.46 -11.26
N ARG A 19 4.45 -17.15 -11.55
CA ARG A 19 4.92 -15.76 -11.67
C ARG A 19 4.04 -14.87 -12.58
N ARG A 20 3.57 -15.41 -13.71
CA ARG A 20 2.66 -14.69 -14.62
C ARG A 20 1.29 -14.44 -13.99
N ASN A 21 0.80 -15.40 -13.19
CA ASN A 21 -0.47 -15.27 -12.49
C ASN A 21 -0.39 -14.25 -11.36
N ILE A 22 0.70 -14.20 -10.57
CA ILE A 22 0.88 -13.23 -9.46
C ILE A 22 0.77 -11.80 -9.95
N LYS A 23 1.51 -11.45 -11.02
CA LYS A 23 1.55 -10.08 -11.54
C LYS A 23 0.19 -9.62 -12.07
N GLN A 24 -0.50 -10.48 -12.84
CA GLN A 24 -1.83 -10.17 -13.35
C GLN A 24 -2.86 -10.09 -12.22
N PHE A 25 -2.74 -10.99 -11.25
CA PHE A 25 -3.57 -11.03 -10.07
C PHE A 25 -3.43 -9.72 -9.27
N LEU A 26 -2.23 -9.39 -8.80
CA LEU A 26 -2.00 -8.18 -8.00
C LEU A 26 -2.44 -6.89 -8.71
N SER A 27 -2.26 -6.79 -10.04
CA SER A 27 -2.78 -5.65 -10.81
C SER A 27 -4.31 -5.57 -10.77
N ASN A 28 -5.01 -6.66 -11.11
CA ASN A 28 -6.48 -6.69 -11.15
C ASN A 28 -7.11 -6.47 -9.77
N PHE A 29 -6.50 -7.06 -8.75
CA PHE A 29 -7.00 -6.98 -7.38
C PHE A 29 -6.73 -5.62 -6.74
N THR A 30 -5.57 -5.00 -7.00
CA THR A 30 -5.34 -3.59 -6.64
C THR A 30 -6.39 -2.70 -7.29
N GLU A 31 -6.74 -2.98 -8.55
CA GLU A 31 -7.74 -2.17 -9.23
C GLU A 31 -9.13 -2.29 -8.59
N LYS A 32 -9.56 -3.51 -8.25
CA LYS A 32 -10.84 -3.78 -7.58
C LYS A 32 -10.88 -3.30 -6.13
N ALA A 33 -9.83 -3.54 -5.35
CA ALA A 33 -9.75 -3.18 -3.92
C ALA A 33 -9.82 -1.66 -3.68
N THR A 34 -9.45 -0.89 -4.70
CA THR A 34 -9.41 0.57 -4.63
C THR A 34 -10.42 1.20 -5.57
N ASP A 35 -11.47 0.48 -5.98
CA ASP A 35 -12.49 1.02 -6.87
C ASP A 35 -13.29 2.13 -6.16
N GLY A 36 -13.45 3.29 -6.82
CA GLY A 36 -14.12 4.45 -6.25
C GLY A 36 -15.62 4.26 -5.98
N SER A 37 -16.23 3.18 -6.46
CA SER A 37 -17.62 2.82 -6.18
C SER A 37 -17.79 2.01 -4.88
N LEU A 38 -16.70 1.48 -4.30
CA LEU A 38 -16.74 0.70 -3.07
C LEU A 38 -17.30 1.52 -1.91
N GLN A 39 -18.36 1.01 -1.26
CA GLN A 39 -18.94 1.64 -0.07
C GLN A 39 -17.98 1.65 1.12
N SER A 40 -17.15 0.62 1.25
CA SER A 40 -16.13 0.43 2.28
C SER A 40 -15.01 -0.47 1.75
N GLU A 41 -13.96 -0.63 2.54
CA GLU A 41 -12.85 -1.53 2.22
C GLU A 41 -13.32 -2.99 2.03
N ASP A 42 -12.81 -3.65 0.98
CA ASP A 42 -12.95 -5.09 0.82
C ASP A 42 -11.84 -5.81 1.57
N TRP A 43 -12.10 -6.07 2.86
CA TRP A 43 -11.14 -6.75 3.73
C TRP A 43 -10.79 -8.15 3.26
N THR A 44 -11.71 -8.85 2.59
CA THR A 44 -11.43 -10.19 2.03
C THR A 44 -10.35 -10.09 0.96
N LEU A 45 -10.49 -9.11 0.07
CA LEU A 45 -9.54 -8.84 -0.99
C LEU A 45 -8.18 -8.40 -0.47
N ASN A 46 -8.20 -7.53 0.54
CA ASN A 46 -6.99 -7.03 1.19
C ASN A 46 -6.20 -8.16 1.85
N MET A 47 -6.88 -9.10 2.50
CA MET A 47 -6.24 -10.26 3.11
C MET A 47 -5.62 -11.18 2.05
N GLU A 48 -6.31 -11.41 0.93
CA GLU A 48 -5.76 -12.23 -0.15
C GLU A 48 -4.52 -11.59 -0.80
N ILE A 49 -4.52 -10.27 -1.00
CA ILE A 49 -3.33 -9.53 -1.46
C ILE A 49 -2.19 -9.68 -0.45
N CYS A 50 -2.48 -9.59 0.85
CA CYS A 50 -1.48 -9.77 1.90
C CYS A 50 -0.90 -11.18 1.89
N ASP A 51 -1.71 -12.22 1.73
CA ASP A 51 -1.25 -13.61 1.66
C ASP A 51 -0.28 -13.79 0.49
N ILE A 52 -0.60 -13.29 -0.70
CA ILE A 52 0.27 -13.39 -1.88
C ILE A 52 1.61 -12.68 -1.67
N ILE A 53 1.59 -11.50 -1.08
CA ILE A 53 2.82 -10.74 -0.76
C ILE A 53 3.70 -11.51 0.23
N ASN A 54 3.09 -12.27 1.13
CA ASN A 54 3.78 -12.97 2.20
C ASN A 54 4.26 -14.36 1.80
N GLU A 55 3.57 -15.00 0.86
CA GLU A 55 3.84 -16.39 0.43
C GLU A 55 4.73 -16.46 -0.80
N THR A 56 4.95 -15.34 -1.51
CA THR A 56 5.70 -15.33 -2.76
C THR A 56 6.88 -14.37 -2.72
N GLU A 57 8.00 -14.79 -3.31
CA GLU A 57 9.23 -13.98 -3.37
C GLU A 57 9.04 -12.69 -4.19
N GLU A 58 8.27 -12.76 -5.28
CA GLU A 58 8.04 -11.60 -6.17
C GLU A 58 6.82 -10.76 -5.76
N GLY A 59 5.96 -11.26 -4.87
CA GLY A 59 4.73 -10.60 -4.41
C GLY A 59 4.96 -9.17 -3.93
N PRO A 60 5.92 -8.90 -3.04
CA PRO A 60 6.23 -7.55 -2.58
C PRO A 60 6.55 -6.58 -3.72
N LYS A 61 7.38 -7.02 -4.67
CA LYS A 61 7.88 -6.21 -5.79
C LYS A 61 6.76 -5.90 -6.79
N ASP A 62 5.93 -6.88 -7.11
CA ASP A 62 4.81 -6.70 -8.02
C ASP A 62 3.67 -5.90 -7.39
N ALA A 63 3.45 -6.04 -6.07
CA ALA A 63 2.48 -5.24 -5.33
C ALA A 63 2.86 -3.74 -5.32
N ILE A 64 4.13 -3.39 -5.06
CA ILE A 64 4.61 -2.00 -5.13
C ILE A 64 4.38 -1.42 -6.53
N ARG A 65 4.65 -2.19 -7.59
CA ARG A 65 4.44 -1.73 -8.98
C ARG A 65 2.97 -1.48 -9.28
N ALA A 66 2.09 -2.39 -8.88
CA ALA A 66 0.65 -2.25 -9.06
C ALA A 66 0.13 -1.01 -8.30
N LEU A 67 0.57 -0.83 -7.05
CA LEU A 67 0.18 0.31 -6.23
C LEU A 67 0.69 1.64 -6.82
N LYS A 68 1.96 1.68 -7.25
CA LYS A 68 2.53 2.87 -7.90
C LYS A 68 1.76 3.23 -9.16
N LYS A 69 1.35 2.24 -9.97
CA LYS A 69 0.49 2.45 -11.15
C LYS A 69 -0.86 3.03 -10.75
N ARG A 70 -1.50 2.52 -9.69
CA ARG A 70 -2.81 3.00 -9.21
C ARG A 70 -2.78 4.43 -8.66
N LEU A 71 -1.70 4.81 -7.98
CA LEU A 71 -1.57 6.10 -7.32
C LEU A 71 -1.02 7.21 -8.23
N SER A 72 -0.13 6.88 -9.16
CA SER A 72 0.57 7.87 -9.98
C SER A 72 -0.39 8.66 -10.88
N GLY A 73 -0.58 9.94 -10.57
CA GLY A 73 -1.44 10.85 -11.35
C GLY A 73 -2.94 10.65 -11.11
N ASN A 74 -3.33 9.79 -10.16
CA ASN A 74 -4.73 9.54 -9.86
C ASN A 74 -5.34 10.71 -9.09
N ARG A 75 -6.37 11.33 -9.67
CA ARG A 75 -7.11 12.46 -9.07
C ARG A 75 -8.42 12.03 -8.40
N ASN A 76 -8.77 10.75 -8.48
CA ASN A 76 -9.87 10.19 -7.71
C ASN A 76 -9.39 9.94 -6.28
N TYR A 77 -9.56 10.94 -5.41
CA TYR A 77 -9.06 10.88 -4.05
C TYR A 77 -9.72 9.79 -3.19
N ARG A 78 -10.88 9.25 -3.60
CA ARG A 78 -11.45 8.07 -2.96
C ARG A 78 -10.63 6.82 -3.26
N GLU A 79 -10.24 6.61 -4.51
CA GLU A 79 -9.35 5.49 -4.87
C GLU A 79 -7.99 5.63 -4.21
N VAL A 80 -7.45 6.85 -4.15
CA VAL A 80 -6.19 7.14 -3.45
C VAL A 80 -6.31 6.78 -1.97
N MET A 81 -7.39 7.21 -1.30
CA MET A 81 -7.61 6.88 0.10
C MET A 81 -7.73 5.38 0.32
N LEU A 82 -8.53 4.68 -0.49
CA LEU A 82 -8.66 3.22 -0.42
C LEU A 82 -7.29 2.54 -0.63
N ALA A 83 -6.51 2.96 -1.61
CA ALA A 83 -5.18 2.41 -1.86
C ALA A 83 -4.22 2.61 -0.66
N LEU A 84 -4.29 3.77 0.01
CA LEU A 84 -3.49 4.10 1.19
C LEU A 84 -4.00 3.45 2.49
N THR A 85 -5.28 3.06 2.58
CA THR A 85 -5.85 2.36 3.73
C THR A 85 -5.77 0.83 3.60
N ASN A 86 -5.78 0.29 2.38
CA ASN A 86 -5.64 -1.13 2.08
C ASN A 86 -4.23 -1.70 2.38
N CYS A 87 -3.25 -0.82 2.57
CA CYS A 87 -1.90 -1.22 2.97
C CYS A 87 -1.90 -1.64 4.45
N GLY A 88 -2.07 -2.91 4.79
CA GLY A 88 -1.89 -3.39 6.16
C GLY A 88 -0.46 -3.15 6.69
N HIS A 89 -0.21 -3.39 7.98
CA HIS A 89 1.10 -3.13 8.62
C HIS A 89 2.31 -3.71 7.86
N ARG A 90 2.13 -4.85 7.20
CA ARG A 90 3.20 -5.49 6.40
C ARG A 90 3.40 -4.84 5.03
N PHE A 91 2.34 -4.28 4.44
CA PHE A 91 2.42 -3.48 3.22
C PHE A 91 3.08 -2.13 3.51
N HIS A 92 2.90 -1.58 4.72
CA HIS A 92 3.61 -0.36 5.16
C HIS A 92 5.13 -0.49 5.04
N LEU A 93 5.71 -1.65 5.34
CA LEU A 93 7.16 -1.89 5.18
C LEU A 93 7.62 -1.81 3.72
N LEU A 94 6.74 -2.10 2.77
CA LEU A 94 7.03 -2.08 1.33
C LEU A 94 6.93 -0.66 0.74
N VAL A 95 6.01 0.15 1.25
CA VAL A 95 5.86 1.56 0.87
C VAL A 95 6.80 2.49 1.64
N ALA A 96 7.43 1.99 2.73
CA ALA A 96 8.48 2.66 3.51
C ALA A 96 9.85 2.71 2.80
N ASN A 97 9.88 2.72 1.46
CA ASN A 97 11.09 2.94 0.68
C ASN A 97 11.11 4.39 0.19
N ARG A 98 12.25 5.07 0.35
CA ARG A 98 12.51 6.43 -0.15
C ARG A 98 12.04 6.62 -1.60
N ASP A 99 12.34 5.67 -2.48
CA ASP A 99 11.92 5.76 -3.89
C ASP A 99 10.40 5.83 -4.04
N PHE A 100 9.64 5.11 -3.22
CA PHE A 100 8.19 5.13 -3.25
C PHE A 100 7.64 6.43 -2.66
N ILE A 101 8.21 6.88 -1.54
CA ILE A 101 7.84 8.14 -0.88
C ILE A 101 8.02 9.31 -1.84
N ASP A 102 9.23 9.48 -2.39
CA ASP A 102 9.58 10.62 -3.26
C ASP A 102 8.82 10.57 -4.59
N SER A 103 8.72 9.38 -5.20
CA SER A 103 8.12 9.26 -6.54
C SER A 103 6.59 9.17 -6.55
N VAL A 104 5.94 8.86 -5.42
CA VAL A 104 4.50 8.65 -5.32
C VAL A 104 3.89 9.54 -4.23
N LEU A 105 4.22 9.32 -2.96
CA LEU A 105 3.54 9.97 -1.83
C LEU A 105 3.70 11.50 -1.85
N VAL A 106 4.92 12.00 -2.01
CA VAL A 106 5.22 13.43 -2.10
C VAL A 106 4.52 14.07 -3.30
N LYS A 107 4.40 13.33 -4.41
CA LYS A 107 3.67 13.83 -5.59
C LYS A 107 2.17 13.95 -5.32
N ILE A 108 1.55 13.01 -4.61
CA ILE A 108 0.12 13.07 -4.27
C ILE A 108 -0.19 14.37 -3.51
N ILE A 109 0.65 14.72 -2.53
CA ILE A 109 0.47 15.92 -1.70
C ILE A 109 1.07 17.20 -2.28
N SER A 110 1.61 17.14 -3.49
CA SER A 110 2.18 18.33 -4.14
C SER A 110 1.12 19.43 -4.27
N PRO A 111 1.46 20.71 -4.02
CA PRO A 111 0.53 21.83 -4.20
C PRO A 111 -0.11 21.87 -5.60
N LYS A 112 0.59 21.35 -6.62
CA LYS A 112 0.08 21.24 -8.01
C LYS A 112 -1.16 20.34 -8.14
N ASN A 113 -1.31 19.35 -7.26
CA ASN A 113 -2.43 18.42 -7.29
C ASN A 113 -3.62 18.86 -6.41
N ASN A 114 -3.39 19.81 -5.49
CA ASN A 114 -4.39 20.37 -4.58
C ASN A 114 -5.31 19.30 -3.94
N PRO A 115 -4.75 18.29 -3.25
CA PRO A 115 -5.56 17.21 -2.67
C PRO A 115 -6.35 17.69 -1.44
N PRO A 116 -7.48 17.05 -1.12
CA PRO A 116 -8.21 17.28 0.12
C PRO A 116 -7.34 17.05 1.35
N THR A 117 -7.59 17.79 2.44
CA THR A 117 -6.84 17.71 3.70
C THR A 117 -6.76 16.28 4.25
N ILE A 118 -7.86 15.52 4.17
CA ILE A 118 -7.89 14.12 4.63
C ILE A 118 -6.85 13.23 3.92
N VAL A 119 -6.56 13.50 2.64
CA VAL A 119 -5.52 12.78 1.88
C VAL A 119 -4.14 13.24 2.32
N GLN A 120 -3.96 14.55 2.53
CA GLN A 120 -2.70 15.11 3.01
C GLN A 120 -2.33 14.51 4.37
N ASP A 121 -3.26 14.54 5.32
CA ASP A 121 -3.08 14.00 6.67
C ASP A 121 -2.73 12.51 6.63
N LYS A 122 -3.43 11.74 5.78
CA LYS A 122 -3.17 10.31 5.63
C LYS A 122 -1.76 10.03 5.07
N VAL A 123 -1.34 10.77 4.05
CA VAL A 123 0.00 10.63 3.46
C VAL A 123 1.08 11.03 4.46
N LEU A 124 0.90 12.14 5.17
CA LEU A 124 1.83 12.59 6.21
C LEU A 124 1.95 11.56 7.34
N ALA A 125 0.83 11.00 7.79
CA ALA A 125 0.82 9.95 8.81
C ALA A 125 1.58 8.68 8.35
N LEU A 126 1.45 8.30 7.07
CA LEU A 126 2.20 7.18 6.49
C LEU A 126 3.71 7.46 6.46
N ILE A 127 4.13 8.64 6.01
CA ILE A 127 5.54 9.06 5.98
C ILE A 127 6.14 9.07 7.39
N GLN A 128 5.41 9.63 8.36
CA GLN A 128 5.81 9.66 9.76
C GLN A 128 5.94 8.25 10.33
N THR A 129 4.96 7.37 10.09
CA THR A 129 4.98 5.97 10.54
C THR A 129 6.18 5.20 9.94
N CYS A 130 6.53 5.47 8.68
CA CYS A 130 7.71 4.87 8.05
C CYS A 130 9.03 5.38 8.66
N SER A 131 9.06 6.63 9.12
CA SER A 131 10.25 7.29 9.67
C SER A 131 10.57 6.89 11.11
N ILE A 132 9.58 6.41 11.88
CA ILE A 132 9.73 6.03 13.30
C ILE A 132 10.01 4.53 13.52
N LEU A 133 9.98 3.70 12.48
CA LEU A 133 10.29 2.28 12.62
C LEU A 133 11.80 2.09 12.91
N PRO A 134 12.18 1.42 14.02
CA PRO A 134 13.57 1.39 14.53
C PRO A 134 14.58 0.73 13.58
N GLN A 135 14.13 -0.02 12.58
CA GLN A 135 14.95 -0.56 11.50
C GLN A 135 15.32 0.48 10.40
N PHE A 136 14.88 1.73 10.53
CA PHE A 136 15.14 2.82 9.57
C PHE A 136 15.70 4.10 10.22
N HIS A 137 16.25 4.01 11.44
CA HIS A 137 16.75 5.15 12.22
C HIS A 137 17.89 5.97 11.56
N VAL A 138 18.39 5.57 10.38
CA VAL A 138 19.59 6.17 9.77
C VAL A 138 19.29 7.30 8.76
N HIS A 139 18.06 7.53 8.31
CA HIS A 139 17.84 8.34 7.08
C HIS A 139 16.82 9.49 7.14
N SER A 140 16.16 9.76 8.27
CA SER A 140 15.15 10.82 8.37
C SER A 140 15.72 12.24 8.56
N HIS A 141 17.02 12.38 8.84
CA HIS A 141 17.62 13.69 9.16
C HIS A 141 17.88 14.60 7.93
N SER A 142 17.85 14.08 6.71
CA SER A 142 18.24 14.82 5.50
C SER A 142 17.10 15.32 4.61
N LEU A 143 15.84 15.02 4.95
CA LEU A 143 14.66 15.41 4.16
C LEU A 143 13.85 16.58 4.75
N PHE A 144 14.23 17.08 5.94
CA PHE A 144 13.47 18.11 6.68
C PHE A 144 14.34 19.30 7.17
N GLN A 145 15.46 19.59 6.50
CA GLN A 145 16.23 20.81 6.73
C GLN A 145 16.34 21.59 5.41
N ASP A 146 15.23 22.24 5.04
CA ASP A 146 15.20 23.56 4.39
C ASP A 146 14.16 24.40 5.14
#